data_AF-A0A9X4XCY8-F1
#
_entry.id   AF-A0A9X4XCY8-F1
#
_cell.length_a   1.000
_cell.length_b   1.000
_cell.length_c   1.000
_cell.angle_alpha   90.00
_cell.angle_beta   90.00
_cell.angle_gamma   90.00
#
_symmetry.space_group_name_H-M   'P 1'
#
loop_
_entity.id
_entity.type
_entity.pdbx_description
1 polymer ?
#
loop_
_entity_poly.entity_id
_entity_poly.type
_entity_poly.pdbx_seq_one_letter_code
_entity_poly.pdbx_strand_id
1 'polypeptide(L)'
;MNINKAIYKSEQLVSLYGEQQNEGLLEESKKLNRGIDSKAYLSTIKYLYLYQYYKTSQTFPSWYSTLMQKKINDLYDYFEKTFANIINKHGKVDEELESFLSRRVVWLYKGNFRVYPTSPVDYLPLELRLKVYVYLYGEEDDPKASCHLRNRIAVTLAKLGHLDLANLFSIYNWLMAQGINTHFAKSSNLKTTLSQLKHANEYNKKLQQEGQSVPLVTELCFYFTKLLNRQLMKYDRANVAMIDLVAFYYKQYPQLEQLSLPFKTYLRTKDMKELRDKVEQKRGEFIKATNEFTSLIEDQVTLYNFILRICI
;
A
#
# COMPACT_ATOMS: atom_id res chain seq x y z
N MET A 1 8.55 20.25 -6.28
CA MET A 1 9.32 19.92 -5.06
C MET A 1 10.56 19.12 -5.48
N ASN A 2 11.80 19.58 -5.25
CA ASN A 2 12.99 18.87 -5.75
C ASN A 2 13.56 17.90 -4.69
N ILE A 3 13.00 16.68 -4.65
CA ILE A 3 13.36 15.63 -3.69
C ILE A 3 14.82 15.18 -3.88
N ASN A 4 15.29 15.06 -5.12
CA ASN A 4 16.68 14.68 -5.41
C ASN A 4 17.69 15.64 -4.79
N LYS A 5 17.42 16.95 -4.84
CA LYS A 5 18.23 17.97 -4.17
C LYS A 5 18.21 17.80 -2.64
N ALA A 6 17.08 17.40 -2.05
CA ALA A 6 16.98 17.14 -0.62
C ALA A 6 17.79 15.90 -0.20
N ILE A 7 17.70 14.81 -0.97
CA ILE A 7 18.51 13.60 -0.75
C ILE A 7 20.00 13.94 -0.79
N TYR A 8 20.45 14.63 -1.85
CA TYR A 8 21.85 15.04 -1.99
C TYR A 8 22.34 15.89 -0.82
N LYS A 9 21.56 16.90 -0.41
CA LYS A 9 21.90 17.73 0.76
C LYS A 9 21.95 16.95 2.07
N SER A 10 21.19 15.86 2.17
CA SER A 10 21.19 14.98 3.34
C SER A 10 22.49 14.17 3.40
N GLU A 11 22.91 13.60 2.28
CA GLU A 11 24.19 12.88 2.15
C GLU A 11 25.38 13.79 2.42
N GLN A 12 25.38 15.02 1.87
CA GLN A 12 26.42 16.02 2.15
C GLN A 12 26.50 16.40 3.64
N LEU A 13 25.36 16.61 4.29
CA LEU A 13 25.33 16.97 5.71
C LEU A 13 25.88 15.83 6.58
N VAL A 14 25.55 14.58 6.26
CA VAL A 14 26.10 13.40 6.96
C VAL A 14 27.62 13.34 6.81
N SER A 15 28.15 13.51 5.59
CA SER A 15 29.61 13.53 5.35
C SER A 15 30.29 14.63 6.15
N LEU A 16 29.77 15.86 6.04
CA LEU A 16 30.35 17.04 6.70
C LEU A 16 30.34 16.90 8.23
N TYR A 17 29.22 16.44 8.79
CA TYR A 17 29.11 16.22 10.23
C TYR A 17 30.00 15.08 10.70
N GLY A 18 30.16 14.01 9.92
CA GLY A 18 31.09 12.93 10.20
C GLY A 18 32.54 13.38 10.30
N GLU A 19 32.94 14.36 9.48
CA GLU A 19 34.30 14.93 9.47
C GLU A 19 34.53 15.94 10.60
N GLN A 20 33.55 16.80 10.89
CA GLN A 20 33.76 17.96 11.78
C GLN A 20 33.13 17.82 13.16
N GLN A 21 32.12 16.95 13.31
CA GLN A 21 31.27 16.80 14.50
C GLN A 21 30.81 18.15 15.10
N ASN A 22 30.57 19.13 14.23
CA ASN A 22 30.34 20.52 14.60
C ASN A 22 28.90 20.74 15.08
N GLU A 23 28.72 21.10 16.35
CA GLU A 23 27.41 21.40 16.94
C GLU A 23 26.70 22.58 16.25
N GLY A 24 27.45 23.54 15.68
CA GLY A 24 26.90 24.64 14.89
C GLY A 24 26.09 24.19 13.67
N LEU A 25 26.41 23.03 13.10
CA LEU A 25 25.60 22.42 12.02
C LEU A 25 24.25 21.94 12.54
N LEU A 26 24.21 21.43 13.78
CA LEU A 26 22.97 20.99 14.42
C LEU A 26 22.10 22.20 14.78
N GLU A 27 22.69 23.30 15.25
CA GLU A 27 21.99 24.52 15.65
C GLU A 27 21.12 25.11 14.52
N GLU A 28 21.51 24.93 13.25
CA GLU A 28 20.69 25.31 12.10
C GLU A 28 19.32 24.62 12.09
N SER A 29 19.20 23.42 12.67
CA SER A 29 17.94 22.68 12.73
C SER A 29 16.88 23.38 13.59
N LYS A 30 17.29 24.16 14.61
CA LYS A 30 16.36 24.92 15.46
C LYS A 30 15.60 25.99 14.67
N LYS A 31 16.23 26.56 13.63
CA LYS A 31 15.66 27.59 12.76
C LYS A 31 14.64 27.03 11.76
N LEU A 32 14.56 25.70 11.62
CA LEU A 32 13.67 25.02 10.69
C LEU A 32 12.41 24.52 11.40
N ASN A 33 11.61 25.47 11.86
CA ASN A 33 10.28 25.20 12.42
C ASN A 33 9.21 25.31 11.32
N ARG A 34 9.31 24.45 10.30
CA ARG A 34 8.37 24.41 9.18
C ARG A 34 7.42 23.24 9.37
N GLY A 35 6.11 23.49 9.25
CA GLY A 35 5.09 22.45 9.28
C GLY A 35 5.23 21.49 8.10
N ILE A 36 4.76 20.25 8.27
CA ILE A 36 4.86 19.17 7.27
C ILE A 36 4.18 19.55 5.95
N ASP A 37 3.09 20.32 6.02
CA ASP A 37 2.35 20.83 4.85
C ASP A 37 3.12 21.89 4.05
N SER A 38 4.24 22.39 4.59
CA SER A 38 5.08 23.35 3.89
C SER A 38 5.89 22.66 2.80
N LYS A 39 5.88 23.21 1.57
CA LYS A 39 6.80 22.82 0.48
C LYS A 39 8.28 22.88 0.90
N ALA A 40 8.56 23.63 1.96
CA ALA A 40 9.87 23.84 2.50
C ALA A 40 10.23 22.85 3.62
N TYR A 41 9.35 21.91 4.00
CA TYR A 41 9.64 20.83 4.95
C TYR A 41 10.79 19.93 4.50
N LEU A 42 11.04 19.82 3.18
CA LEU A 42 12.19 19.07 2.66
C LEU A 42 13.55 19.57 3.18
N SER A 43 13.66 20.82 3.63
CA SER A 43 14.90 21.28 4.25
C SER A 43 15.15 20.66 5.63
N THR A 44 14.12 20.11 6.27
CA THR A 44 14.20 19.41 7.55
C THR A 44 14.72 17.98 7.38
N ILE A 45 14.46 17.34 6.24
CA ILE A 45 14.80 15.93 5.97
C ILE A 45 16.30 15.64 6.17
N LYS A 46 17.19 16.58 5.81
CA LYS A 46 18.64 16.39 5.99
C LYS A 46 19.05 16.18 7.45
N TYR A 47 18.40 16.86 8.40
CA TYR A 47 18.69 16.70 9.83
C TYR A 47 18.06 15.43 10.39
N LEU A 48 16.86 15.07 9.94
CA LEU A 48 16.25 13.78 10.28
C LEU A 48 17.10 12.62 9.77
N TYR A 49 17.66 12.75 8.57
CA TYR A 49 18.58 11.74 8.01
C TYR A 49 19.87 11.66 8.83
N LEU A 50 20.51 12.79 9.13
CA LEU A 50 21.70 12.84 9.99
C LEU A 50 21.45 12.14 11.34
N TYR A 51 20.33 12.46 11.97
CA TYR A 51 19.93 11.85 13.24
C TYR A 51 19.74 10.34 13.10
N GLN A 52 18.91 9.90 12.15
CA GLN A 52 18.63 8.47 11.95
C GLN A 52 19.88 7.67 11.55
N TYR A 53 20.81 8.28 10.81
CA TYR A 53 22.05 7.65 10.37
C TYR A 53 23.01 7.39 11.55
N TYR A 54 23.15 8.34 12.47
CA TYR A 54 24.12 8.26 13.57
C TYR A 54 23.53 7.87 14.93
N LYS A 55 22.21 7.82 15.12
CA LYS A 55 21.57 7.59 16.44
C LYS A 55 22.03 6.32 17.18
N THR A 56 22.55 5.32 16.47
CA THR A 56 23.04 4.07 17.06
C THR A 56 24.54 4.06 17.29
N SER A 57 25.28 5.01 16.71
CA SER A 57 26.76 5.05 16.73
C SER A 57 27.33 6.30 17.38
N GLN A 58 26.51 7.32 17.61
CA GLN A 58 26.93 8.58 18.22
C GLN A 58 25.88 9.10 19.22
N THR A 59 26.36 9.82 20.22
CA THR A 59 25.50 10.52 21.19
C THR A 59 25.31 11.96 20.71
N PHE A 60 24.07 12.34 20.44
CA PHE A 60 23.72 13.72 20.10
C PHE A 60 23.39 14.53 21.35
N PRO A 61 23.52 15.88 21.31
CA PRO A 61 22.98 16.75 22.34
C PRO A 61 21.50 16.43 22.61
N SER A 62 21.09 16.46 23.88
CA SER A 62 19.73 16.08 24.31
C SER A 62 18.67 16.88 23.58
N TRP A 63 18.87 18.21 23.46
CA TRP A 63 17.97 19.11 22.75
C TRP A 63 17.76 18.71 21.29
N TYR A 64 18.82 18.23 20.61
CA TYR A 64 18.75 17.84 19.20
C TYR A 64 17.99 16.52 19.05
N SER A 65 18.31 15.54 19.90
CA SER A 65 17.60 14.25 19.94
C SER A 65 16.10 14.44 20.18
N THR A 66 15.73 15.27 21.17
CA THR A 66 14.31 15.57 21.46
C THR A 66 13.63 16.25 20.28
N LEU A 67 14.28 17.22 19.63
CA LEU A 67 13.73 17.91 18.47
C LEU A 67 13.52 16.97 17.28
N MET A 68 14.50 16.12 16.99
CA MET A 68 14.42 15.18 15.85
C MET A 68 13.35 14.10 16.11
N GLN A 69 13.29 13.56 17.33
CA GLN A 69 12.26 12.58 17.68
C GLN A 69 10.86 13.20 17.58
N LYS A 70 10.67 14.43 18.07
CA LYS A 70 9.40 15.15 17.91
C LYS A 70 9.00 15.25 16.43
N LYS A 71 9.93 15.66 15.56
CA LYS A 71 9.66 15.79 14.12
C LYS A 71 9.36 14.45 13.42
N ILE A 72 9.95 13.35 13.89
CA ILE A 72 9.63 11.99 13.41
C ILE A 72 8.20 11.61 13.83
N ASN A 73 7.83 11.90 15.08
CA ASN A 73 6.48 11.64 15.57
C ASN A 73 5.45 12.50 14.83
N ASP A 74 5.73 13.79 14.62
CA ASP A 74 4.86 14.68 13.84
C ASP A 74 4.63 14.12 12.42
N LEU A 75 5.66 13.52 11.79
CA LEU A 75 5.54 12.85 10.48
C LEU A 75 4.64 11.63 10.57
N TYR A 76 4.83 10.79 11.58
CA TYR A 76 4.00 9.61 11.80
C TYR A 76 2.52 9.99 11.95
N ASP A 77 2.22 10.94 12.84
CA ASP A 77 0.86 11.44 13.09
C ASP A 77 0.22 12.04 11.82
N TYR A 78 1.02 12.75 11.02
CA TYR A 78 0.58 13.27 9.73
C TYR A 78 0.16 12.14 8.78
N PHE A 79 0.96 11.07 8.69
CA PHE A 79 0.63 9.93 7.84
C PHE A 79 -0.60 9.19 8.33
N GLU A 80 -0.73 8.93 9.64
CA GLU A 80 -1.92 8.28 10.20
C GLU A 80 -3.20 9.05 9.87
N LYS A 81 -3.21 10.37 10.13
CA LYS A 81 -4.35 11.23 9.81
C LYS A 81 -4.67 11.23 8.30
N THR A 82 -3.63 11.31 7.47
CA THR A 82 -3.82 11.36 6.01
C THR A 82 -4.32 10.03 5.46
N PHE A 83 -3.81 8.90 5.95
CA PHE A 83 -4.29 7.57 5.57
C PHE A 83 -5.74 7.37 6.00
N ALA A 84 -6.10 7.74 7.23
CA ALA A 84 -7.48 7.69 7.70
C ALA A 84 -8.40 8.50 6.79
N ASN A 85 -8.01 9.71 6.37
CA ASN A 85 -8.81 10.53 5.45
C ASN A 85 -9.00 9.89 4.07
N ILE A 86 -7.96 9.25 3.51
CA ILE A 86 -8.05 8.58 2.21
C ILE A 86 -8.92 7.33 2.30
N ILE A 87 -8.68 6.51 3.33
CA ILE A 87 -9.33 5.23 3.54
C ILE A 87 -10.82 5.40 3.92
N ASN A 88 -11.18 6.47 4.62
CA ASN A 88 -12.56 6.74 5.06
C ASN A 88 -13.39 7.54 4.05
N LYS A 89 -12.83 7.90 2.88
CA LYS A 89 -13.50 8.75 1.89
C LYS A 89 -14.79 8.16 1.32
N HIS A 90 -14.89 6.82 1.28
CA HIS A 90 -16.05 6.08 0.77
C HIS A 90 -16.83 5.36 1.88
N GLY A 91 -16.74 5.86 3.12
CA GLY A 91 -17.31 5.25 4.32
C GLY A 91 -16.20 4.92 5.32
N LYS A 92 -16.53 4.97 6.62
CA LYS A 92 -15.57 4.59 7.67
C LYS A 92 -15.12 3.15 7.48
N VAL A 93 -13.85 2.86 7.79
CA VAL A 93 -13.45 1.49 8.13
C VAL A 93 -14.40 1.02 9.23
N ASP A 94 -15.20 0.03 8.89
CA ASP A 94 -16.16 -0.59 9.81
C ASP A 94 -15.39 -1.48 10.80
N GLU A 95 -15.81 -1.51 12.06
CA GLU A 95 -15.26 -2.42 13.08
C GLU A 95 -15.31 -3.88 12.60
N GLU A 96 -16.30 -4.22 11.77
CA GLU A 96 -16.39 -5.53 11.11
C GLU A 96 -15.16 -5.83 10.22
N LEU A 97 -14.67 -4.85 9.46
CA LEU A 97 -13.50 -5.01 8.59
C LEU A 97 -12.23 -5.20 9.42
N GLU A 98 -12.03 -4.40 10.47
CA GLU A 98 -10.87 -4.55 11.36
C GLU A 98 -10.89 -5.92 12.04
N SER A 99 -12.06 -6.35 12.53
CA SER A 99 -12.26 -7.68 13.11
C SER A 99 -11.93 -8.79 12.11
N PHE A 100 -12.36 -8.64 10.85
CA PHE A 100 -12.00 -9.58 9.78
C PHE A 100 -10.48 -9.63 9.57
N LEU A 101 -9.83 -8.47 9.41
CA LEU A 101 -8.40 -8.38 9.13
C LEU A 101 -7.58 -8.97 10.28
N SER A 102 -7.91 -8.64 11.53
CA SER A 102 -7.31 -9.21 12.73
C SER A 102 -7.36 -10.74 12.73
N ARG A 103 -8.56 -11.31 12.52
CA ARG A 103 -8.79 -12.76 12.61
C ARG A 103 -8.25 -13.55 11.43
N ARG A 104 -8.27 -12.98 10.22
CA ARG A 104 -8.05 -13.74 8.97
C ARG A 104 -6.77 -13.37 8.23
N VAL A 105 -6.25 -12.15 8.42
CA VAL A 105 -5.17 -11.60 7.60
C VAL A 105 -3.90 -11.37 8.40
N VAL A 106 -3.96 -10.79 9.61
CA VAL A 106 -2.77 -10.42 10.39
C VAL A 106 -1.84 -11.61 10.62
N TRP A 107 -2.37 -12.74 11.09
CA TRP A 107 -1.55 -13.92 11.40
C TRP A 107 -0.81 -14.50 10.18
N LEU A 108 -1.26 -14.23 8.96
CA LEU A 108 -0.57 -14.65 7.74
C LEU A 108 0.70 -13.81 7.48
N TYR A 109 0.68 -12.55 7.90
CA TYR A 109 1.65 -11.54 7.44
C TYR A 109 2.54 -10.98 8.55
N LYS A 110 2.06 -10.88 9.80
CA LYS A 110 2.82 -10.32 10.92
C LYS A 110 4.15 -11.05 11.11
N GLY A 111 5.25 -10.31 11.12
CA GLY A 111 6.63 -10.82 11.18
C GLY A 111 7.12 -11.57 9.93
N ASN A 112 6.21 -11.92 9.02
CA ASN A 112 6.48 -12.74 7.83
C ASN A 112 6.46 -11.95 6.54
N PHE A 113 6.02 -10.69 6.54
CA PHE A 113 5.79 -9.88 5.33
C PHE A 113 7.01 -9.77 4.39
N ARG A 114 8.23 -9.93 4.92
CA ARG A 114 9.48 -9.90 4.14
C ARG A 114 9.74 -11.17 3.33
N VAL A 115 9.26 -12.33 3.79
CA VAL A 115 9.50 -13.66 3.18
C VAL A 115 8.22 -14.20 2.54
N TYR A 116 7.07 -13.82 3.09
CA TYR A 116 5.78 -14.26 2.62
C TYR A 116 5.36 -13.41 1.40
N PRO A 117 4.79 -14.05 0.37
CA PRO A 117 4.24 -13.37 -0.79
C PRO A 117 3.24 -12.26 -0.42
N THR A 118 3.59 -11.05 -0.79
CA THR A 118 2.64 -9.93 -0.78
C THR A 118 1.66 -10.00 -1.95
N SER A 119 1.87 -10.92 -2.90
CA SER A 119 1.15 -10.98 -4.16
C SER A 119 -0.37 -11.08 -4.03
N PRO A 120 -0.97 -11.86 -3.09
CA PRO A 120 -2.42 -11.89 -2.96
C PRO A 120 -3.01 -10.52 -2.56
N VAL A 121 -2.33 -9.79 -1.68
CA VAL A 121 -2.74 -8.42 -1.30
C VAL A 121 -2.47 -7.43 -2.44
N ASP A 122 -1.36 -7.59 -3.18
CA ASP A 122 -1.00 -6.78 -4.35
C ASP A 122 -2.00 -6.91 -5.52
N TYR A 123 -2.98 -7.83 -5.46
CA TYR A 123 -4.02 -8.01 -6.48
C TYR A 123 -5.34 -7.36 -6.11
N LEU A 124 -5.57 -7.07 -4.82
CA LEU A 124 -6.80 -6.45 -4.35
C LEU A 124 -7.04 -5.10 -5.05
N PRO A 125 -8.29 -4.70 -5.26
CA PRO A 125 -8.61 -3.33 -5.67
C PRO A 125 -7.92 -2.30 -4.76
N LEU A 126 -7.51 -1.17 -5.32
CA LEU A 126 -6.51 -0.27 -4.74
C LEU A 126 -6.91 0.32 -3.39
N GLU A 127 -8.19 0.69 -3.23
CA GLU A 127 -8.67 1.21 -1.95
C GLU A 127 -8.58 0.14 -0.86
N LEU A 128 -9.19 -1.03 -1.09
CA LEU A 128 -9.14 -2.17 -0.17
C LEU A 128 -7.69 -2.59 0.13
N ARG A 129 -6.83 -2.62 -0.89
CA ARG A 129 -5.40 -2.90 -0.75
C ARG A 129 -4.72 -1.92 0.20
N LEU A 130 -5.01 -0.63 0.09
CA LEU A 130 -4.46 0.38 0.99
C LEU A 130 -4.94 0.13 2.43
N LYS A 131 -6.23 -0.18 2.62
CA LYS A 131 -6.78 -0.51 3.96
C LYS A 131 -6.02 -1.67 4.60
N VAL A 132 -5.82 -2.75 3.85
CA VAL A 132 -5.08 -3.93 4.34
C VAL A 132 -3.64 -3.57 4.69
N TYR A 133 -2.91 -2.85 3.83
CA TYR A 133 -1.51 -2.53 4.12
C TYR A 133 -1.34 -1.56 5.29
N VAL A 134 -2.22 -0.56 5.43
CA VAL A 134 -2.18 0.36 6.57
C VAL A 134 -2.50 -0.37 7.87
N TYR A 135 -3.51 -1.25 7.86
CA TYR A 135 -3.84 -2.08 9.02
C TYR A 135 -2.67 -3.00 9.41
N LEU A 136 -2.10 -3.73 8.43
CA LEU A 136 -0.92 -4.57 8.68
C LEU A 136 0.28 -3.77 9.18
N TYR A 137 0.44 -2.52 8.76
CA TYR A 137 1.51 -1.64 9.25
C TYR A 137 1.31 -1.22 10.71
N GLY A 138 0.08 -0.97 11.14
CA GLY A 138 -0.24 -0.71 12.55
C GLY A 138 0.01 -1.92 13.46
N GLU A 139 -0.15 -3.13 12.93
CA GLU A 139 0.02 -4.39 13.67
C GLU A 139 1.45 -4.97 13.64
N GLU A 140 2.36 -4.38 12.87
CA GLU A 140 3.69 -4.94 12.62
C GLU A 140 4.76 -4.41 13.57
N ASP A 141 5.34 -5.33 14.34
CA ASP A 141 6.41 -5.04 15.29
C ASP A 141 7.81 -5.29 14.71
N ASP A 142 7.95 -6.12 13.65
CA ASP A 142 9.25 -6.37 13.00
C ASP A 142 9.68 -5.14 12.18
N PRO A 143 10.80 -4.45 12.55
CA PRO A 143 11.19 -3.22 11.89
C PRO A 143 11.56 -3.41 10.41
N LYS A 144 12.02 -4.61 10.03
CA LYS A 144 12.33 -4.95 8.64
C LYS A 144 11.06 -5.12 7.82
N ALA A 145 10.10 -5.92 8.30
CA ALA A 145 8.77 -6.07 7.68
C ALA A 145 8.06 -4.71 7.54
N SER A 146 8.12 -3.87 8.56
CA SER A 146 7.64 -2.48 8.53
C SER A 146 8.20 -1.68 7.34
N CYS A 147 9.48 -1.86 6.97
CA CYS A 147 10.04 -1.17 5.81
C CYS A 147 9.41 -1.63 4.49
N HIS A 148 9.08 -2.91 4.36
CA HIS A 148 8.41 -3.46 3.19
C HIS A 148 6.95 -3.01 3.11
N LEU A 149 6.23 -2.98 4.24
CA LEU A 149 4.87 -2.46 4.33
C LEU A 149 4.81 -0.98 3.93
N ARG A 150 5.72 -0.14 4.46
CA ARG A 150 5.81 1.28 4.08
C ARG A 150 6.01 1.46 2.57
N ASN A 151 6.86 0.64 1.95
CA ASN A 151 7.05 0.66 0.50
C ASN A 151 5.77 0.26 -0.26
N ARG A 152 5.04 -0.77 0.19
CA ARG A 152 3.79 -1.22 -0.44
C ARG A 152 2.66 -0.19 -0.32
N ILE A 153 2.57 0.49 0.82
CA ILE A 153 1.67 1.63 1.03
C ILE A 153 2.02 2.75 0.06
N ALA A 154 3.28 3.17 -0.04
CA ALA A 154 3.71 4.23 -0.97
C ALA A 154 3.36 3.90 -2.43
N VAL A 155 3.63 2.68 -2.88
CA VAL A 155 3.25 2.22 -4.23
C VAL A 155 1.74 2.29 -4.45
N THR A 156 0.95 1.87 -3.46
CA THR A 156 -0.51 1.89 -3.55
C THR A 156 -1.06 3.33 -3.57
N LEU A 157 -0.51 4.22 -2.76
CA LEU A 157 -0.85 5.65 -2.76
C LEU A 157 -0.56 6.32 -4.11
N ALA A 158 0.60 6.03 -4.72
CA ALA A 158 0.93 6.57 -6.03
C ALA A 158 -0.04 6.09 -7.11
N LYS A 159 -0.46 4.82 -7.04
CA LYS A 159 -1.53 4.30 -7.91
C LYS A 159 -2.87 5.00 -7.63
N LEU A 160 -3.22 5.25 -6.39
CA LEU A 160 -4.44 6.02 -6.08
C LEU A 160 -4.39 7.50 -6.49
N GLY A 161 -3.29 7.97 -7.07
CA GLY A 161 -3.12 9.36 -7.51
C GLY A 161 -2.52 10.30 -6.45
N HIS A 162 -2.14 9.78 -5.28
CA HIS A 162 -1.57 10.53 -4.17
C HIS A 162 -0.03 10.58 -4.23
N LEU A 163 0.52 11.02 -5.37
CA LEU A 163 1.97 10.96 -5.62
C LEU A 163 2.82 11.73 -4.60
N ASP A 164 2.41 12.94 -4.20
CA ASP A 164 3.18 13.74 -3.25
C ASP A 164 3.27 13.07 -1.87
N LEU A 165 2.16 12.49 -1.40
CA LEU A 165 2.12 11.71 -0.17
C LEU A 165 2.96 10.43 -0.28
N ALA A 166 2.85 9.70 -1.40
CA ALA A 166 3.65 8.51 -1.66
C ALA A 166 5.16 8.80 -1.66
N ASN A 167 5.56 9.92 -2.24
CA ASN A 167 6.94 10.38 -2.26
C ASN A 167 7.43 10.73 -0.84
N LEU A 168 6.64 11.47 -0.07
CA LEU A 168 6.98 11.83 1.30
C LEU A 168 7.07 10.59 2.21
N PHE A 169 6.14 9.63 2.05
CA PHE A 169 6.18 8.37 2.80
C PHE A 169 7.37 7.48 2.41
N SER A 170 7.81 7.55 1.15
CA SER A 170 9.04 6.87 0.71
C SER A 170 10.29 7.47 1.34
N ILE A 171 10.34 8.80 1.49
CA ILE A 171 11.40 9.47 2.24
C ILE A 171 11.36 9.03 3.71
N TYR A 172 10.17 9.00 4.33
CA TYR A 172 10.00 8.50 5.69
C TYR A 172 10.51 7.06 5.84
N ASN A 173 10.18 6.18 4.89
CA ASN A 173 10.71 4.81 4.91
C ASN A 173 12.23 4.76 4.83
N TRP A 174 12.84 5.58 3.97
CA TRP A 174 14.29 5.70 3.85
C TRP A 174 14.94 6.18 5.16
N LEU A 175 14.34 7.16 5.83
CA LEU A 175 14.78 7.64 7.15
C LEU A 175 14.70 6.54 8.22
N MET A 176 13.58 5.81 8.27
CA MET A 176 13.36 4.77 9.29
C MET A 176 14.15 3.49 9.00
N ALA A 177 14.62 3.28 7.77
CA ALA A 177 15.40 2.09 7.40
C ALA A 177 16.87 2.15 7.86
N GLN A 178 17.38 3.30 8.30
CA GLN A 178 18.78 3.45 8.74
C GLN A 178 19.07 2.53 9.93
N GLY A 179 20.12 1.71 9.80
CA GLY A 179 20.47 0.67 10.79
C GLY A 179 19.54 -0.54 10.83
N ILE A 180 18.48 -0.59 10.02
CA ILE A 180 17.46 -1.65 10.03
C ILE A 180 17.49 -2.50 8.75
N ASN A 181 17.49 -1.84 7.59
CA ASN A 181 17.39 -2.51 6.29
C ASN A 181 18.31 -1.85 5.26
N THR A 182 19.36 -2.56 4.85
CA THR A 182 20.39 -2.06 3.92
C THR A 182 19.87 -1.79 2.51
N HIS A 183 18.74 -2.38 2.10
CA HIS A 183 18.11 -2.08 0.83
C HIS A 183 17.40 -0.73 0.90
N PHE A 184 16.47 -0.55 1.84
CA PHE A 184 15.69 0.70 1.95
C PHE A 184 16.49 1.87 2.50
N ALA A 185 17.61 1.65 3.17
CA ALA A 185 18.48 2.71 3.69
C ALA A 185 19.32 3.42 2.60
N LYS A 186 19.48 2.83 1.41
CA LYS A 186 20.29 3.40 0.32
C LYS A 186 19.52 4.47 -0.45
N SER A 187 20.14 5.64 -0.62
CA SER A 187 19.58 6.75 -1.40
C SER A 187 19.35 6.41 -2.88
N SER A 188 20.19 5.55 -3.47
CA SER A 188 20.02 5.06 -4.84
C SER A 188 18.73 4.26 -5.00
N ASN A 189 18.39 3.42 -4.02
CA ASN A 189 17.14 2.67 -4.02
C ASN A 189 15.95 3.59 -3.81
N LEU A 190 16.05 4.59 -2.92
CA LEU A 190 15.01 5.63 -2.80
C LEU A 190 14.76 6.35 -4.14
N LYS A 191 15.82 6.75 -4.86
CA LYS A 191 15.70 7.40 -6.18
C LYS A 191 14.98 6.49 -7.18
N THR A 192 15.31 5.21 -7.21
CA THR A 192 14.62 4.20 -8.03
C THR A 192 13.15 4.09 -7.66
N THR A 193 12.81 3.99 -6.36
CA THR A 193 11.43 3.96 -5.88
C THR A 193 10.66 5.19 -6.34
N LEU A 194 11.18 6.40 -6.14
CA LEU A 194 10.52 7.65 -6.55
C LEU A 194 10.22 7.69 -8.06
N SER A 195 11.14 7.18 -8.89
CA SER A 195 10.92 7.04 -10.33
C SER A 195 9.77 6.07 -10.64
N GLN A 196 9.75 4.91 -10.00
CA GLN A 196 8.68 3.91 -10.16
C GLN A 196 7.31 4.45 -9.72
N LEU A 197 7.25 5.20 -8.62
CA LEU A 197 6.01 5.85 -8.15
C LEU A 197 5.48 6.84 -9.17
N LYS A 198 6.35 7.64 -9.78
CA LYS A 198 5.98 8.58 -10.84
C LYS A 198 5.35 7.84 -12.02
N HIS A 199 5.97 6.75 -12.50
CA HIS A 199 5.41 5.94 -13.58
C HIS A 199 4.06 5.30 -13.22
N ALA A 200 3.93 4.77 -12.00
CA ALA A 200 2.67 4.19 -11.53
C ALA A 200 1.53 5.22 -11.49
N ASN A 201 1.82 6.45 -11.05
CA ASN A 201 0.86 7.54 -11.04
C ASN A 201 0.51 8.05 -12.45
N GLU A 202 1.48 8.13 -13.36
CA GLU A 202 1.25 8.55 -14.76
C GLU A 202 0.35 7.60 -15.52
N TYR A 203 0.49 6.28 -15.30
CA TYR A 203 -0.38 5.28 -15.89
C TYR A 203 -1.85 5.52 -15.52
N ASN A 204 -2.13 5.80 -14.24
CA ASN A 204 -3.50 6.03 -13.79
C ASN A 204 -4.05 7.40 -14.23
N LYS A 205 -3.22 8.43 -14.34
CA LYS A 205 -3.63 9.70 -14.94
C LYS A 205 -4.05 9.54 -16.40
N LYS A 206 -3.35 8.72 -17.18
CA LYS A 206 -3.72 8.44 -18.58
C LYS A 206 -5.09 7.76 -18.66
N LEU A 207 -5.33 6.73 -17.85
CA LEU A 207 -6.64 6.06 -17.77
C LEU A 207 -7.75 7.07 -17.44
N GLN A 208 -7.55 7.91 -16.43
CA GLN A 208 -8.53 8.93 -16.04
C GLN A 208 -8.77 10.00 -17.13
N GLN A 209 -7.74 10.42 -17.86
CA GLN A 209 -7.84 11.43 -18.93
C GLN A 209 -8.57 10.93 -20.17
N GLU A 210 -8.55 9.63 -20.44
CA GLU A 210 -9.31 8.99 -21.52
C GLU A 210 -10.80 8.86 -21.19
N GLY A 211 -11.29 9.51 -20.13
CA GLY A 211 -12.67 9.37 -19.64
C GLY A 211 -12.93 8.02 -18.98
N GLN A 212 -11.92 7.16 -18.90
CA GLN A 212 -11.97 5.90 -18.18
C GLN A 212 -11.63 6.18 -16.72
N SER A 213 -12.60 6.70 -15.94
CA SER A 213 -12.54 6.37 -14.52
C SER A 213 -12.42 4.85 -14.46
N VAL A 214 -11.35 4.29 -13.88
CA VAL A 214 -11.22 2.85 -13.76
C VAL A 214 -12.38 2.40 -12.89
N PRO A 215 -13.45 1.82 -13.45
CA PRO A 215 -14.60 1.51 -12.65
C PRO A 215 -14.21 0.35 -11.74
N LEU A 216 -14.86 0.23 -10.58
CA LEU A 216 -14.58 -0.84 -9.62
C LEU A 216 -14.59 -2.23 -10.28
N VAL A 217 -15.49 -2.44 -11.25
CA VAL A 217 -15.55 -3.68 -12.04
C VAL A 217 -14.21 -3.99 -12.74
N THR A 218 -13.48 -3.00 -13.24
CA THR A 218 -12.17 -3.20 -13.88
C THR A 218 -11.10 -3.61 -12.87
N GLU A 219 -11.11 -3.04 -11.67
CA GLU A 219 -10.19 -3.47 -10.61
C GLU A 219 -10.49 -4.88 -10.12
N LEU A 220 -11.78 -5.25 -10.02
CA LEU A 220 -12.22 -6.62 -9.74
C LEU A 220 -11.80 -7.58 -10.86
N CYS A 221 -11.94 -7.18 -12.13
CA CYS A 221 -11.46 -7.95 -13.28
C CYS A 221 -9.94 -8.19 -13.22
N PHE A 222 -9.16 -7.15 -12.88
CA PHE A 222 -7.72 -7.31 -12.66
C PHE A 222 -7.42 -8.30 -11.53
N TYR A 223 -8.12 -8.17 -10.39
CA TYR A 223 -8.00 -9.09 -9.26
C TYR A 223 -8.23 -10.54 -9.70
N PHE A 224 -9.34 -10.82 -10.39
CA PHE A 224 -9.66 -12.19 -10.83
C PHE A 224 -8.69 -12.73 -11.88
N THR A 225 -8.18 -11.89 -12.77
CA THR A 225 -7.13 -12.29 -13.73
C THR A 225 -5.88 -12.79 -12.99
N LYS A 226 -5.49 -12.11 -11.90
CA LYS A 226 -4.33 -12.51 -11.10
C LYS A 226 -4.63 -13.71 -10.21
N LEU A 227 -5.82 -13.76 -9.60
CA LEU A 227 -6.28 -14.88 -8.78
C LEU A 227 -6.32 -16.18 -9.57
N LEU A 228 -6.82 -16.15 -10.81
CA LEU A 228 -7.04 -17.33 -11.65
C LEU A 228 -5.80 -17.75 -12.47
N ASN A 229 -4.72 -16.98 -12.41
CA ASN A 229 -3.47 -17.30 -13.10
C ASN A 229 -2.69 -18.41 -12.37
N ARG A 230 -2.66 -19.61 -12.97
CA ARG A 230 -1.97 -20.79 -12.42
C ARG A 230 -0.48 -20.58 -12.12
N GLN A 231 0.22 -19.72 -12.86
CA GLN A 231 1.64 -19.44 -12.63
C GLN A 231 1.88 -18.60 -11.36
N LEU A 232 0.86 -17.88 -10.91
CA LEU A 232 0.91 -16.96 -9.77
C LEU A 232 0.29 -17.58 -8.50
N MET A 233 -0.40 -18.71 -8.61
CA MET A 233 -1.00 -19.45 -7.50
C MET A 233 0.03 -20.27 -6.72
N LYS A 234 0.82 -19.62 -5.87
CA LYS A 234 1.77 -20.33 -4.99
C LYS A 234 1.32 -20.42 -3.53
N TYR A 235 0.16 -19.85 -3.17
CA TYR A 235 -0.21 -19.59 -1.77
C TYR A 235 -1.71 -19.62 -1.50
N ASP A 236 -2.26 -20.82 -1.37
CA ASP A 236 -3.72 -21.00 -1.32
C ASP A 236 -4.36 -20.36 -0.09
N ARG A 237 -3.72 -20.39 1.10
CA ARG A 237 -4.30 -19.81 2.33
C ARG A 237 -4.51 -18.30 2.22
N ALA A 238 -3.52 -17.57 1.72
CA ALA A 238 -3.63 -16.12 1.56
C ALA A 238 -4.62 -15.76 0.45
N ASN A 239 -4.62 -16.48 -0.68
CA ASN A 239 -5.63 -16.28 -1.71
C ASN A 239 -7.05 -16.55 -1.19
N VAL A 240 -7.26 -17.60 -0.39
CA VAL A 240 -8.55 -17.88 0.27
C VAL A 240 -8.98 -16.73 1.17
N ALA A 241 -8.08 -16.21 2.02
CA ALA A 241 -8.38 -15.07 2.87
C ALA A 241 -8.71 -13.80 2.06
N MET A 242 -8.04 -13.59 0.93
CA MET A 242 -8.33 -12.45 0.04
C MET A 242 -9.65 -12.61 -0.72
N ILE A 243 -10.04 -13.83 -1.11
CA ILE A 243 -11.36 -14.10 -1.70
C ILE A 243 -12.46 -13.74 -0.68
N ASP A 244 -12.31 -14.23 0.55
CA ASP A 244 -13.24 -13.92 1.65
C ASP A 244 -13.32 -12.41 1.89
N LEU A 245 -12.18 -11.73 1.89
CA LEU A 245 -12.11 -10.29 2.10
C LEU A 245 -12.80 -9.50 0.98
N VAL A 246 -12.60 -9.88 -0.28
CA VAL A 246 -13.23 -9.23 -1.44
C VAL A 246 -14.75 -9.39 -1.38
N ALA A 247 -15.24 -10.58 -1.08
CA ALA A 247 -16.67 -10.83 -0.91
C ALA A 247 -17.27 -10.05 0.27
N PHE A 248 -16.56 -10.03 1.40
CA PHE A 248 -16.97 -9.30 2.60
C PHE A 248 -17.03 -7.78 2.37
N TYR A 249 -16.03 -7.22 1.68
CA TYR A 249 -15.88 -5.77 1.53
C TYR A 249 -16.83 -5.17 0.49
N TYR A 250 -17.07 -5.88 -0.62
CA TYR A 250 -17.90 -5.40 -1.72
C TYR A 250 -19.33 -5.94 -1.64
N LYS A 251 -20.03 -5.64 -0.54
CA LYS A 251 -21.40 -6.12 -0.25
C LYS A 251 -22.42 -5.79 -1.35
N GLN A 252 -22.18 -4.73 -2.14
CA GLN A 252 -23.00 -4.34 -3.29
C GLN A 252 -22.84 -5.25 -4.53
N TYR A 253 -21.92 -6.21 -4.48
CA TYR A 253 -21.73 -7.27 -5.48
C TYR A 253 -21.97 -8.65 -4.80
N PRO A 254 -23.23 -9.02 -4.50
CA PRO A 254 -23.56 -10.24 -3.75
C PRO A 254 -23.07 -11.53 -4.44
N GLN A 255 -22.85 -11.50 -5.75
CA GLN A 255 -22.26 -12.63 -6.46
C GLN A 255 -20.84 -12.97 -6.00
N LEU A 256 -20.08 -12.02 -5.46
CA LEU A 256 -18.73 -12.29 -4.97
C LEU A 256 -18.75 -13.29 -3.82
N GLU A 257 -19.73 -13.18 -2.94
CA GLU A 257 -19.97 -14.15 -1.87
C GLU A 257 -20.37 -15.51 -2.45
N GLN A 258 -21.32 -15.54 -3.39
CA GLN A 258 -21.76 -16.78 -4.03
C GLN A 258 -20.66 -17.52 -4.79
N LEU A 259 -19.73 -16.77 -5.40
CA LEU A 259 -18.59 -17.29 -6.14
C LEU A 259 -17.38 -17.63 -5.26
N SER A 260 -17.40 -17.24 -3.97
CA SER A 260 -16.30 -17.47 -3.06
C SER A 260 -15.96 -18.96 -2.91
N LEU A 261 -16.96 -19.84 -2.77
CA LEU A 261 -16.74 -21.28 -2.68
C LEU A 261 -16.19 -21.86 -4.00
N PRO A 262 -16.79 -21.60 -5.18
CA PRO A 262 -16.21 -21.98 -6.47
C PRO A 262 -14.73 -21.61 -6.63
N PHE A 263 -14.34 -20.37 -6.31
CA PHE A 263 -12.94 -19.95 -6.41
C PHE A 263 -12.02 -20.70 -5.44
N LYS A 264 -12.47 -20.94 -4.20
CA LYS A 264 -11.69 -21.71 -3.22
C LYS A 264 -11.52 -23.17 -3.64
N THR A 265 -12.56 -23.78 -4.21
CA THR A 265 -12.48 -25.14 -4.77
C THR A 265 -11.48 -25.17 -5.91
N TYR A 266 -11.56 -24.22 -6.84
CA TYR A 266 -10.59 -24.10 -7.94
C TYR A 266 -9.16 -23.92 -7.45
N LEU A 267 -8.92 -23.12 -6.40
CA LEU A 267 -7.58 -23.00 -5.82
C LEU A 267 -7.02 -24.35 -5.35
N ARG A 268 -7.87 -25.31 -4.96
CA ARG A 268 -7.45 -26.66 -4.53
C ARG A 268 -7.35 -27.65 -5.68
N THR A 269 -8.37 -27.71 -6.54
CA THR A 269 -8.48 -28.72 -7.60
C THR A 269 -7.73 -28.32 -8.87
N LYS A 270 -7.53 -27.01 -9.07
CA LYS A 270 -7.06 -26.39 -10.32
C LYS A 270 -7.92 -26.75 -11.54
N ASP A 271 -9.14 -27.24 -11.33
CA ASP A 271 -10.08 -27.60 -12.39
C ASP A 271 -10.82 -26.35 -12.91
N MET A 272 -10.38 -25.85 -14.06
CA MET A 272 -10.98 -24.66 -14.67
C MET A 272 -12.36 -24.96 -15.27
N LYS A 273 -12.61 -26.20 -15.69
CA LYS A 273 -13.92 -26.60 -16.26
C LYS A 273 -14.97 -26.62 -15.16
N GLU A 274 -14.65 -27.23 -14.01
CA GLU A 274 -15.54 -27.22 -12.85
C GLU A 274 -15.85 -25.78 -12.41
N LEU A 275 -14.84 -24.92 -12.34
CA LEU A 275 -15.05 -23.50 -12.02
C LEU A 275 -15.99 -22.84 -13.03
N ARG A 276 -15.74 -23.02 -14.34
CA ARG A 276 -16.56 -22.45 -15.41
C ARG A 276 -18.02 -22.86 -15.27
N ASP A 277 -18.30 -24.15 -15.11
CA ASP A 277 -19.65 -24.68 -15.02
C ASP A 277 -20.41 -24.10 -13.81
N LYS A 278 -19.74 -23.96 -12.67
CA LYS A 278 -20.32 -23.33 -11.46
C LYS A 278 -20.58 -21.83 -11.66
N VAL A 279 -19.68 -21.11 -12.31
CA VAL A 279 -19.86 -19.68 -12.61
C VAL A 279 -21.02 -19.47 -13.60
N GLU A 280 -21.13 -20.33 -14.62
CA GLU A 280 -22.19 -20.29 -15.64
C GLU A 280 -23.57 -20.54 -15.01
N GLN A 281 -23.67 -21.55 -14.14
CA GLN A 281 -24.88 -21.82 -13.36
C GLN A 281 -25.29 -20.58 -12.53
N LYS A 282 -24.36 -20.01 -11.77
CA LYS A 282 -24.63 -18.85 -10.90
C LYS A 282 -25.03 -17.60 -11.67
N ARG A 283 -24.39 -17.34 -12.81
CA ARG A 283 -24.78 -16.27 -13.73
C ARG A 283 -26.21 -16.46 -14.25
N GLY A 284 -26.58 -17.69 -14.62
CA GLY A 284 -27.94 -18.01 -15.08
C GLY A 284 -29.01 -17.79 -14.01
N GLU A 285 -28.73 -18.21 -12.76
CA GLU A 285 -29.58 -17.95 -11.59
C GLU A 285 -29.75 -16.44 -11.36
N PHE A 286 -28.65 -15.68 -11.41
CA PHE A 286 -28.67 -14.22 -11.24
C PHE A 286 -29.50 -13.49 -12.29
N ILE A 287 -29.30 -13.80 -13.58
CA ILE A 287 -30.04 -13.16 -14.68
C ILE A 287 -31.54 -13.45 -14.57
N LYS A 288 -31.93 -14.68 -14.22
CA LYS A 288 -33.35 -15.06 -14.04
C LYS A 288 -34.02 -14.34 -12.87
N ALA A 289 -33.28 -14.06 -11.80
CA ALA A 289 -33.78 -13.36 -10.62
C ALA A 289 -33.85 -11.83 -10.82
N THR A 290 -33.25 -11.32 -11.89
CA THR A 290 -33.15 -9.89 -12.17
C THR A 290 -34.34 -9.42 -13.00
N ASN A 291 -35.17 -8.55 -12.42
CA ASN A 291 -36.39 -8.05 -13.07
C ASN A 291 -36.21 -6.68 -13.75
N GLU A 292 -35.20 -5.89 -13.34
CA GLU A 292 -34.88 -4.58 -13.92
C GLU A 292 -33.36 -4.43 -14.07
N PHE A 293 -32.88 -3.92 -15.22
CA PHE A 293 -31.46 -3.68 -15.46
C PHE A 293 -31.07 -2.27 -15.02
N THR A 294 -30.32 -2.19 -13.92
CA THR A 294 -29.63 -0.97 -13.47
C THR A 294 -28.17 -1.01 -13.89
N SER A 295 -27.46 0.13 -13.85
CA SER A 295 -26.02 0.17 -14.13
C SER A 295 -25.20 -0.74 -13.20
N LEU A 296 -25.60 -0.88 -11.93
CA LEU A 296 -24.96 -1.82 -11.00
C LEU A 296 -25.14 -3.26 -11.47
N ILE A 297 -26.32 -3.63 -11.96
CA ILE A 297 -26.59 -4.98 -12.47
C ILE A 297 -25.79 -5.25 -13.74
N GLU A 298 -25.66 -4.26 -14.63
CA GLU A 298 -24.80 -4.36 -15.82
C GLU A 298 -23.33 -4.63 -15.45
N ASP A 299 -22.80 -3.94 -14.43
CA ASP A 299 -21.47 -4.20 -13.87
C ASP A 299 -21.36 -5.63 -13.32
N GLN A 300 -22.38 -6.10 -12.59
CA GLN A 300 -22.40 -7.45 -12.04
C GLN A 300 -22.41 -8.52 -13.13
N VAL A 301 -23.21 -8.35 -14.19
CA VAL A 301 -23.23 -9.22 -15.37
C VAL A 301 -21.89 -9.16 -16.12
N THR A 302 -21.31 -7.98 -16.26
CA THR A 302 -19.99 -7.78 -16.89
C THR A 302 -18.92 -8.57 -16.16
N LEU A 303 -18.92 -8.54 -14.82
CA LEU A 303 -17.98 -9.31 -14.00
C LEU A 303 -18.13 -10.82 -14.22
N TYR A 304 -19.35 -11.35 -14.21
CA TYR A 304 -19.60 -12.76 -14.53
C TYR A 304 -19.07 -13.14 -15.93
N ASN A 305 -19.41 -12.35 -16.95
CA ASN A 305 -18.96 -12.58 -18.32
C ASN A 305 -17.43 -12.55 -18.42
N PHE A 306 -16.78 -11.65 -17.71
CA PHE A 306 -15.34 -11.54 -17.67
C PHE A 306 -14.68 -12.77 -17.03
N ILE A 307 -15.19 -13.23 -15.88
CA ILE A 307 -14.69 -14.45 -15.22
C ILE A 307 -14.84 -15.66 -16.15
N LEU A 308 -16.00 -15.81 -16.82
CA LEU A 308 -16.23 -16.90 -17.77
C LEU A 308 -15.24 -16.88 -18.94
N ARG A 309 -14.86 -15.70 -19.43
CA ARG A 309 -13.85 -15.56 -20.50
C ARG A 309 -12.45 -16.01 -20.05
N ILE A 310 -12.09 -15.79 -18.78
CA ILE A 310 -10.80 -16.27 -18.23
C ILE A 310 -10.78 -17.80 -18.09
N CYS A 311 -11.94 -18.43 -17.91
CA CYS A 311 -12.05 -19.86 -17.67
C CYS A 311 -12.04 -20.73 -18.95
N ILE A 312 -11.82 -20.12 -20.13
CA ILE A 312 -11.70 -20.81 -21.44
C ILE A 312 -10.26 -21.28 -21.62
#